data_AF-A0A9X5X8P1-F1
#
_entry.id   AF-A0A9X5X8P1-F1
#
_cell.length_a   1.000
_cell.length_b   1.000
_cell.length_c   1.000
_cell.angle_alpha   90.00
_cell.angle_beta   90.00
_cell.angle_gamma   90.00
#
_symmetry.space_group_name_H-M   'P 1'
#
loop_
_entity.id
_entity.type
_entity.pdbx_description
1 polymer ?
#
loop_
_entity_poly.entity_id
_entity_poly.type
_entity_poly.pdbx_seq_one_letter_code
_entity_poly.pdbx_strand_id
1 'polypeptide(L)' 'MTAIPHFTGDANPYGGGDPYADHRTADFPFTQYANLADRQLGAGVIAANDEFFAQRENLLLPGRAEFDPEHFGHKGKVMD' A
#
# COMPACT_ATOMS: atom_id res chain seq x y z
N MET A 1 1.34 27.05 -14.28
CA MET A 1 1.92 25.73 -14.60
C MET A 1 2.80 25.34 -13.42
N THR A 2 2.31 24.46 -12.55
CA THR A 2 3.09 24.01 -11.39
C THR A 2 4.01 22.89 -11.85
N ALA A 3 5.32 23.08 -11.69
CA ALA A 3 6.32 22.09 -12.08
C ALA A 3 6.12 20.80 -11.28
N ILE A 4 6.25 19.64 -11.93
CA ILE A 4 6.30 18.35 -11.26
C ILE A 4 7.57 18.34 -10.42
N PRO A 5 7.50 18.16 -9.09
CA PRO A 5 8.69 18.10 -8.26
C PRO A 5 9.51 16.87 -8.67
N HIS A 6 10.70 17.13 -9.19
CA HIS A 6 11.71 16.12 -9.51
C HIS A 6 12.61 15.94 -8.27
N PHE A 7 12.46 14.80 -7.59
CA PHE A 7 13.23 14.44 -6.41
C PHE A 7 14.25 13.34 -6.79
N THR A 8 15.54 13.67 -6.68
CA THR A 8 16.68 12.75 -6.93
C THR A 8 17.56 12.56 -5.69
N GLY A 9 17.06 12.90 -4.51
CA GLY A 9 17.76 12.68 -3.24
C GLY A 9 17.46 11.31 -2.63
N ASP A 10 18.23 10.93 -1.63
CA ASP A 10 17.88 9.81 -0.75
C ASP A 10 16.56 10.11 -0.04
N ALA A 11 15.70 9.11 0.12
CA ALA A 11 14.47 9.27 0.87
C ALA A 11 14.80 9.75 2.29
N ASN A 12 14.15 10.83 2.74
CA ASN A 12 14.33 11.31 4.11
C ASN A 12 13.94 10.19 5.10
N PRO A 13 14.70 10.03 6.21
CA PRO A 13 14.29 9.14 7.30
C PRO A 13 12.87 9.47 7.77
N TYR A 14 12.06 8.45 8.05
CA TYR A 14 10.69 8.63 8.54
C TYR A 14 10.66 9.47 9.82
N GLY A 15 10.08 10.67 9.75
CA GLY A 15 9.96 11.59 10.91
C GLY A 15 8.78 11.29 11.84
N GLY A 16 7.98 10.25 11.56
CA GLY A 16 6.64 10.05 12.12
C GLY A 16 6.49 9.00 13.24
N GLY A 17 7.58 8.43 13.75
CA GLY A 17 7.53 7.47 14.87
C GLY A 17 7.18 6.02 14.48
N ASP A 18 6.53 5.79 13.34
CA ASP A 18 6.44 4.47 12.69
C ASP A 18 7.34 4.44 11.44
N PRO A 19 8.48 3.72 11.48
CA PRO A 19 9.42 3.65 10.37
C PRO A 19 8.94 2.76 9.20
N TYR A 20 7.82 2.05 9.36
CA TYR A 20 7.32 1.09 8.36
C TYR A 20 6.07 1.58 7.62
N ALA A 21 5.51 2.73 7.99
CA ALA A 21 4.23 3.19 7.49
C ALA A 21 4.34 4.53 6.72
N ASP A 22 4.66 4.51 5.42
CA ASP A 22 4.56 5.69 4.52
C ASP A 22 3.17 5.85 3.90
N HIS A 23 2.10 5.74 4.69
CA HIS A 23 0.79 6.12 4.17
C HIS A 23 0.60 7.62 4.39
N ARG A 24 1.24 8.45 3.55
CA ARG A 24 0.87 9.87 3.48
C ARG A 24 -0.56 9.95 2.94
N THR A 25 -1.53 10.11 3.84
CA THR A 25 -2.87 10.54 3.44
C THR A 25 -2.76 11.95 2.91
N ALA A 26 -2.97 12.11 1.62
CA ALA A 26 -3.10 13.41 0.99
C ALA A 26 -4.52 13.55 0.43
N ASP A 27 -5.06 14.76 0.50
CA ASP A 27 -6.31 15.09 -0.17
C ASP A 27 -6.07 15.12 -1.68
N PHE A 28 -6.30 13.98 -2.33
CA PHE A 28 -6.25 13.92 -3.78
C PHE A 28 -7.62 14.28 -4.37
N PRO A 29 -7.67 15.06 -5.47
CA PRO A 29 -8.94 15.49 -6.06
C PRO A 29 -9.80 14.33 -6.58
N PHE A 30 -9.26 13.11 -6.67
CA PHE A 30 -9.99 11.93 -7.11
C PHE A 30 -10.62 11.11 -5.98
N THR A 31 -10.33 11.39 -4.69
CA THR A 31 -10.89 10.63 -3.56
C THR A 31 -12.40 10.82 -3.38
N GLN A 32 -12.99 11.82 -4.04
CA GLN A 32 -14.44 12.04 -4.09
C GLN A 32 -15.19 11.03 -4.97
N TYR A 33 -14.49 10.32 -5.87
CA TYR A 33 -15.09 9.33 -6.74
C TYR A 33 -15.09 7.95 -6.09
N ALA A 34 -15.99 7.08 -6.55
CA ALA A 34 -16.01 5.69 -6.12
C ALA A 34 -14.69 4.98 -6.49
N ASN A 35 -14.11 4.28 -5.53
CA ASN A 35 -12.99 3.37 -5.78
C ASN A 35 -13.52 2.12 -6.50
N LEU A 36 -13.34 2.04 -7.83
CA LEU A 36 -13.82 0.89 -8.62
C LEU A 36 -13.06 -0.42 -8.30
N ALA A 37 -11.91 -0.34 -7.64
CA ALA A 37 -11.16 -1.50 -7.18
C ALA A 37 -11.57 -1.94 -5.75
N ASP A 38 -12.59 -1.31 -5.16
CA ASP A 38 -13.06 -1.67 -3.82
C ASP A 38 -13.73 -3.06 -3.81
N ARG A 39 -13.26 -3.94 -2.91
CA ARG A 39 -13.85 -5.29 -2.72
C ARG A 39 -15.31 -5.24 -2.32
N GLN A 40 -15.77 -4.19 -1.64
CA GLN A 40 -17.18 -4.02 -1.28
C GLN A 40 -18.08 -3.87 -2.51
N LEU A 41 -17.51 -3.42 -3.65
CA LEU A 41 -18.19 -3.35 -4.94
C LEU A 41 -18.03 -4.63 -5.78
N GLY A 42 -17.39 -5.67 -5.24
CA GLY A 42 -17.16 -6.95 -5.90
C GLY A 42 -15.85 -7.01 -6.71
N ALA A 43 -14.94 -6.07 -6.54
CA ALA A 43 -13.63 -6.12 -7.19
C ALA A 43 -12.79 -7.33 -6.71
N GLY A 44 -12.00 -7.89 -7.62
CA GLY A 44 -11.13 -9.02 -7.34
C GLY A 44 -9.93 -9.07 -8.28
N VAL A 45 -8.82 -9.65 -7.81
CA VAL A 45 -7.61 -9.81 -8.62
C VAL A 45 -7.73 -11.05 -9.48
N ILE A 46 -7.66 -10.87 -10.80
CA ILE A 46 -7.87 -11.97 -11.77
C ILE A 46 -6.62 -12.81 -11.94
N ALA A 47 -5.44 -12.18 -11.92
CA ALA A 47 -4.16 -12.84 -12.07
C ALA A 47 -3.05 -12.03 -11.38
N ALA A 48 -2.04 -12.74 -10.88
CA ALA A 48 -0.73 -12.21 -10.55
C ALA A 48 0.33 -13.12 -11.20
N ASN A 49 1.45 -12.54 -11.58
CA ASN A 49 2.59 -13.29 -12.10
C ASN A 49 3.30 -14.08 -10.97
N ASP A 50 3.27 -13.57 -9.74
CA ASP A 50 3.84 -14.21 -8.55
C ASP A 50 3.17 -13.69 -7.26
N GLU A 51 3.20 -14.52 -6.22
CA GLU A 51 2.66 -14.27 -4.87
C GLU A 51 3.56 -14.92 -3.81
N PHE A 52 4.88 -14.77 -3.99
CA PHE A 52 5.86 -15.45 -3.14
C PHE A 52 5.87 -14.91 -1.70
N PHE A 53 5.88 -13.59 -1.52
CA PHE A 53 5.97 -12.97 -0.18
C PHE A 53 4.61 -12.60 0.41
N ALA A 54 3.64 -12.22 -0.42
CA ALA A 54 2.32 -11.76 0.01
C ALA A 54 1.24 -12.17 -0.99
N GLN A 55 -0.01 -12.15 -0.55
CA GLN A 55 -1.16 -12.39 -1.41
C GLN A 55 -1.48 -11.12 -2.20
N ARG A 56 -1.77 -11.26 -3.49
CA ARG A 56 -2.16 -10.13 -4.35
C ARG A 56 -3.45 -9.46 -3.88
N GLU A 57 -4.33 -10.20 -3.19
CA GLU A 57 -5.59 -9.70 -2.67
C GLU A 57 -5.43 -8.64 -1.59
N ASN A 58 -4.26 -8.57 -0.91
CA ASN A 58 -3.97 -7.54 0.10
C ASN A 58 -4.12 -6.12 -0.48
N LEU A 59 -3.79 -5.94 -1.78
CA LEU A 59 -3.92 -4.66 -2.48
C LEU A 59 -5.35 -4.10 -2.52
N LEU A 60 -6.35 -4.96 -2.34
CA LEU A 60 -7.75 -4.57 -2.37
C LEU A 60 -8.37 -4.51 -0.96
N LEU A 61 -7.62 -4.85 0.09
CA LEU A 61 -8.15 -4.82 1.45
C LEU A 61 -8.46 -3.37 1.86
N PRO A 62 -9.67 -3.11 2.40
CA PRO A 62 -10.00 -1.79 2.90
C PRO A 62 -9.28 -1.57 4.23
N GLY A 63 -8.24 -0.74 4.23
CA GLY A 63 -7.49 -0.42 5.45
C GLY A 63 -6.09 0.10 5.19
N ARG A 64 -5.40 0.42 6.29
CA ARG A 64 -3.95 0.65 6.26
C ARG A 64 -3.25 -0.71 6.21
N ALA A 65 -2.13 -0.78 5.51
CA ALA A 65 -1.23 -1.92 5.60
C ALA A 65 -0.69 -2.06 7.04
N GLU A 66 -0.62 -3.28 7.55
CA GLU A 66 -0.08 -3.60 8.87
C GLU A 66 1.26 -4.34 8.78
N PHE A 67 2.25 -3.88 9.54
CA PHE A 67 3.54 -4.56 9.69
C PHE A 67 3.70 -5.06 11.13
N ASP A 68 3.66 -6.38 11.32
CA ASP A 68 4.02 -7.04 12.56
C ASP A 68 5.44 -7.61 12.43
N PRO A 69 6.47 -7.10 13.13
CA PRO A 69 7.86 -7.57 13.06
C PRO A 69 8.09 -9.01 13.56
N GLU A 70 7.18 -9.58 14.33
CA GLU A 70 7.30 -10.92 14.92
C GLU A 70 6.50 -11.98 14.15
N HIS A 71 5.60 -11.58 13.25
CA HIS A 71 4.79 -12.52 12.49
C HIS A 71 5.53 -13.15 11.29
N PHE A 72 5.61 -14.48 11.26
CA PHE A 72 6.17 -15.25 10.16
C PHE A 72 5.23 -16.40 9.78
N GLY A 73 4.94 -16.50 8.47
CA GLY A 73 4.18 -17.58 7.89
C GLY A 73 5.08 -18.62 7.21
N HIS A 74 4.46 -19.57 6.53
CA HIS A 74 5.14 -20.64 5.79
C HIS A 74 5.95 -20.14 4.58
N LYS A 75 5.70 -18.91 4.11
CA LYS A 75 6.46 -18.25 3.03
C LYS A 75 7.48 -17.22 3.54
N GLY A 76 7.71 -17.15 4.85
CA GLY A 76 8.60 -16.17 5.47
C GLY A 76 7.83 -15.05 6.16
N LYS A 77 8.38 -13.83 6.12
CA LYS A 77 7.77 -12.66 6.76
C LYS A 77 6.38 -12.41 6.16
N VAL A 78 5.36 -12.29 7.00
CA VAL A 78 4.03 -11.88 6.53
C VAL A 78 4.07 -10.39 6.25
N MET A 79 3.55 -10.03 5.07
CA MET A 79 3.45 -8.66 4.58
C MET A 79 2.00 -8.40 4.21
N ASP A 80 1.48 -7.27 4.68
CA ASP A 80 0.25 -6.65 4.16
C ASP A 80 0.62 -5.63 3.09
#